data_AF-A0A6X8JTB5-F1
#
_entry.id   AF-A0A6X8JTB5-F1
#
_cell.length_a   1.000
_cell.length_b   1.000
_cell.length_c   1.000
_cell.angle_alpha   90.00
_cell.angle_beta   90.00
_cell.angle_gamma   90.00
#
_symmetry.space_group_name_H-M   'P 1'
#
loop_
_entity.id
_entity.type
_entity.pdbx_description
1 polymer ?
#
loop_
_entity_poly.entity_id
_entity_poly.type
_entity_poly.pdbx_seq_one_letter_code
_entity_poly.pdbx_strand_id
1 'polypeptide(L)'
;MFKLALLDIYGGLKKIQFWNYMAWQEIIIRYRRSVLGPFWITASTAIYVVSISIVFSTLFSQDIKHYLLYLSLGFLIWSYINQTVIESADSFIACASFIKQIRIERSVFIYQSIIRNVYFFLHNALILVVCLIFSDSTCTFY
;
A
#
# COMPACT_ATOMS: atom_id res chain seq x y z
N MET A 1 19.66 10.15 -24.91
CA MET A 1 18.38 10.24 -24.18
C MET A 1 18.39 9.47 -22.86
N PHE A 2 18.78 8.19 -22.82
CA PHE A 2 18.81 7.39 -21.57
C PHE A 2 19.60 8.00 -20.40
N LYS A 3 20.73 8.66 -20.67
CA LYS A 3 21.52 9.34 -19.63
C LYS A 3 20.74 10.44 -18.90
N LEU A 4 19.89 11.19 -19.60
CA LEU A 4 19.05 12.23 -18.99
C LEU A 4 17.93 11.63 -18.15
N ALA A 5 17.34 10.51 -18.60
CA ALA A 5 16.34 9.78 -17.83
C ALA A 5 16.94 9.22 -16.52
N LEU A 6 18.13 8.61 -16.59
CA LEU A 6 18.82 8.11 -15.40
C LEU A 6 19.21 9.24 -14.43
N LEU A 7 19.59 10.41 -14.95
CA LEU A 7 19.87 11.60 -14.13
C LEU A 7 18.61 12.15 -13.46
N ASP A 8 17.44 12.10 -14.12
CA ASP A 8 16.16 12.49 -13.52
C ASP A 8 15.75 11.53 -12.39
N ILE A 9 15.88 10.22 -12.62
CA ILE A 9 15.62 9.17 -11.63
C ILE A 9 16.54 9.35 -10.41
N TYR A 10 17.85 9.45 -10.64
CA TYR A 10 18.83 9.61 -9.56
C TYR A 10 18.70 10.97 -8.85
N GLY A 11 18.42 12.03 -9.60
CA GLY A 11 18.15 13.37 -9.07
C GLY A 11 16.89 13.38 -8.19
N GLY A 12 15.82 12.71 -8.62
CA GLY A 12 14.60 12.54 -7.85
C GLY A 12 14.81 11.72 -6.57
N LEU A 13 15.61 10.64 -6.63
CA LEU A 13 15.95 9.82 -5.46
C LEU A 13 16.67 10.63 -4.38
N LYS A 14 17.60 11.51 -4.77
CA LYS A 14 18.31 12.39 -3.83
C LYS A 14 17.39 13.37 -3.09
N LYS A 15 16.20 13.67 -3.65
CA LYS A 15 15.21 14.57 -3.04
C LYS A 15 14.27 13.86 -2.06
N ILE A 16 14.82 12.95 -1.25
CA ILE A 16 14.10 12.11 -0.29
C ILE A 16 13.17 12.90 0.62
N GLN A 17 13.65 14.01 1.17
CA GLN A 17 12.87 14.82 2.10
C GLN A 17 11.65 15.46 1.42
N PHE A 18 11.80 15.85 0.15
CA PHE A 18 10.75 16.55 -0.59
C PHE A 18 9.58 15.62 -0.92
N TRP A 19 9.85 14.46 -1.55
CA TRP A 19 8.76 13.55 -1.89
C TRP A 19 8.13 12.89 -0.66
N ASN A 20 8.88 12.69 0.43
CA ASN A 20 8.30 12.24 1.70
C ASN A 20 7.35 13.28 2.30
N TYR A 21 7.77 14.55 2.33
CA TYR A 21 6.92 15.62 2.83
C TYR A 21 5.65 15.77 1.97
N MET A 22 5.79 15.68 0.64
CA MET A 22 4.65 15.80 -0.27
C MET A 22 3.66 14.63 -0.10
N ALA A 23 4.16 13.40 0.05
CA ALA A 23 3.32 12.24 0.36
C ALA A 23 2.64 12.37 1.73
N TRP A 24 3.35 12.89 2.74
CA TRP A 24 2.79 13.16 4.06
C TRP A 24 1.66 14.21 4.03
N GLN A 25 1.81 15.27 3.23
CA GLN A 25 0.76 16.26 3.03
C GLN A 25 -0.48 15.66 2.37
N GLU A 26 -0.32 14.82 1.35
CA GLU A 26 -1.44 14.12 0.73
C GLU A 26 -2.16 13.19 1.71
N ILE A 27 -1.40 12.48 2.55
CA ILE A 27 -1.91 11.65 3.66
C ILE A 27 -2.74 12.52 4.60
N ILE A 28 -2.19 13.62 5.12
CA ILE A 28 -2.92 14.52 6.02
C ILE A 28 -4.21 15.03 5.37
N ILE A 29 -4.15 15.52 4.14
CA ILE A 29 -5.31 16.07 3.43
C ILE A 29 -6.40 15.01 3.27
N ARG A 30 -6.00 13.78 2.94
CA ARG A 30 -6.91 12.64 2.78
C ARG A 30 -7.55 12.23 4.10
N TYR A 31 -6.83 12.29 5.21
CA TYR A 31 -7.34 11.94 6.54
C TYR A 31 -8.05 13.09 7.27
N ARG A 32 -7.88 14.34 6.84
CA ARG A 32 -8.45 15.55 7.51
C ARG A 32 -9.98 15.54 7.62
N ARG A 33 -10.69 14.74 6.81
CA ARG A 33 -12.16 14.71 6.76
C ARG A 33 -12.78 13.38 7.16
N SER A 34 -12.01 12.38 7.57
CA SER A 34 -12.51 11.03 7.80
C SER A 34 -12.69 10.74 9.29
N VAL A 35 -13.93 10.61 9.74
CA VAL A 35 -14.31 10.32 11.14
C VAL A 35 -13.80 8.94 11.61
N LEU A 36 -13.70 7.96 10.71
CA LEU A 36 -13.14 6.61 10.92
C LEU A 36 -11.78 6.38 10.22
N GLY A 37 -11.30 7.39 9.48
CA GLY A 37 -9.97 7.41 8.85
C GLY A 37 -9.57 6.13 8.08
N PRO A 38 -8.37 5.59 8.34
CA PRO A 38 -7.86 4.35 7.75
C PRO A 38 -8.46 3.07 8.36
N PHE A 39 -9.15 3.17 9.50
CA PHE A 39 -9.70 2.02 10.20
C PHE A 39 -10.87 1.38 9.42
N TRP A 40 -11.61 2.18 8.64
CA TRP A 40 -12.70 1.67 7.82
C TRP A 40 -12.22 0.79 6.65
N ILE A 41 -11.12 1.19 6.00
CA ILE A 41 -10.52 0.45 4.90
C ILE A 41 -10.01 -0.90 5.43
N THR A 42 -9.33 -0.87 6.58
CA THR A 42 -8.81 -2.09 7.21
C THR A 42 -9.92 -3.04 7.66
N ALA A 43 -11.01 -2.53 8.24
CA ALA A 43 -12.17 -3.35 8.60
C ALA A 43 -12.81 -4.04 7.38
N SER A 44 -12.95 -3.31 6.27
CA SER A 44 -13.50 -3.86 5.02
C SER A 44 -12.62 -4.99 4.46
N THR A 45 -11.30 -4.77 4.45
CA THR A 45 -10.32 -5.78 4.04
C THR A 45 -10.34 -7.00 4.94
N ALA A 46 -10.43 -6.81 6.26
CA ALA A 46 -10.49 -7.91 7.22
C ALA A 46 -11.74 -8.79 7.01
N ILE A 47 -12.92 -8.17 6.83
CA ILE A 47 -14.17 -8.89 6.55
C ILE A 47 -14.05 -9.69 5.25
N TYR A 48 -13.46 -9.10 4.20
CA TYR A 48 -13.25 -9.78 2.92
C TYR A 48 -12.36 -11.02 3.08
N VAL A 49 -11.19 -10.87 3.71
CA VAL A 49 -10.23 -11.96 3.91
C VAL A 49 -10.84 -13.06 4.77
N VAL A 50 -11.53 -12.72 5.86
CA VAL A 50 -12.22 -13.71 6.72
C VAL A 50 -13.29 -14.47 5.94
N SER A 51 -14.11 -13.76 5.17
CA SER A 51 -15.19 -14.37 4.38
C SER A 51 -14.65 -15.36 3.34
N ILE A 52 -13.65 -14.95 2.55
CA ILE A 52 -13.00 -15.83 1.56
C ILE A 52 -12.31 -17.00 2.27
N SER A 53 -11.64 -16.75 3.41
CA SER A 53 -10.95 -17.80 4.17
C SER A 53 -11.90 -18.88 4.62
N ILE A 54 -13.09 -18.52 5.15
CA ILE A 54 -14.10 -19.49 5.58
C ILE A 54 -14.63 -20.31 4.40
N VAL A 55 -14.94 -19.68 3.27
CA VAL A 55 -15.46 -20.37 2.08
C VAL A 55 -14.44 -21.35 1.51
N PHE A 56 -13.17 -20.94 1.40
CA PHE A 56 -12.15 -21.80 0.81
C PHE A 56 -11.63 -22.86 1.79
N SER A 57 -11.46 -22.56 3.06
CA SER A 57 -11.04 -23.56 4.07
C SER A 57 -12.04 -24.71 4.17
N THR A 58 -13.34 -24.42 4.12
CA THR A 58 -14.39 -25.46 4.12
C THR A 58 -14.37 -26.29 2.83
N LEU A 59 -14.10 -25.67 1.68
CA LEU A 59 -13.97 -26.37 0.39
C LEU A 59 -12.75 -27.30 0.35
N PHE A 60 -11.61 -26.84 0.87
CA PHE A 60 -10.33 -27.56 0.83
C PHE A 60 -10.06 -28.41 2.08
N SER A 61 -10.99 -28.45 3.03
CA SER A 61 -10.88 -29.17 4.31
C SER A 61 -9.57 -28.89 5.05
N GLN A 62 -9.10 -27.65 4.99
CA GLN A 62 -7.87 -27.17 5.66
C GLN A 62 -8.21 -26.46 6.96
N ASP A 63 -7.25 -26.39 7.89
CA ASP A 63 -7.40 -25.57 9.09
C ASP A 63 -7.59 -24.10 8.70
N ILE A 64 -8.71 -23.53 9.16
CA ILE A 64 -9.13 -22.15 8.90
C ILE A 64 -8.03 -21.18 9.31
N LYS A 65 -7.35 -21.44 10.43
CA LYS A 65 -6.31 -20.54 10.98
C LYS A 65 -5.11 -20.41 10.03
N HIS A 66 -4.61 -21.54 9.56
CA HIS A 66 -3.46 -21.60 8.64
C HIS A 66 -3.82 -20.99 7.28
N TYR A 67 -5.00 -21.33 6.75
CA TYR A 67 -5.44 -20.80 5.45
C TYR A 67 -5.69 -19.29 5.49
N LEU A 68 -6.27 -18.78 6.59
CA LEU A 68 -6.51 -17.36 6.79
C LEU A 68 -5.20 -16.57 6.80
N LEU A 69 -4.18 -17.05 7.51
CA LEU A 69 -2.88 -16.38 7.53
C LEU A 69 -2.23 -16.37 6.14
N TYR A 70 -2.20 -17.51 5.45
CA TYR A 70 -1.66 -17.63 4.10
C TYR A 70 -2.36 -16.68 3.11
N LEU A 71 -3.70 -16.69 3.11
CA LEU A 71 -4.50 -15.84 2.23
C LEU A 71 -4.31 -14.35 2.56
N SER A 72 -4.30 -13.99 3.84
CA SER A 72 -4.16 -12.61 4.28
C SER A 72 -2.83 -12.00 3.82
N LEU A 73 -1.73 -12.74 3.93
CA LEU A 73 -0.40 -12.32 3.48
C LEU A 73 -0.38 -12.13 1.96
N GLY A 74 -0.83 -13.13 1.21
CA GLY A 74 -0.87 -13.07 -0.25
C GLY A 74 -1.74 -11.92 -0.75
N PHE A 75 -2.93 -11.77 -0.18
CA PHE A 75 -3.88 -10.73 -0.57
C PHE A 75 -3.33 -9.32 -0.29
N LEU A 76 -2.74 -9.09 0.89
CA LEU A 76 -2.20 -7.77 1.23
C LEU A 76 -1.02 -7.38 0.35
N ILE A 77 -0.10 -8.31 0.10
CA ILE A 77 1.06 -8.08 -0.78
C ILE A 77 0.57 -7.79 -2.21
N TRP A 78 -0.33 -8.62 -2.72
CA TRP A 78 -0.87 -8.44 -4.07
C TRP A 78 -1.65 -7.13 -4.20
N SER A 79 -2.49 -6.80 -3.21
CA SER A 79 -3.24 -5.55 -3.18
C SER A 79 -2.32 -4.34 -3.18
N TYR A 80 -1.22 -4.38 -2.41
CA TYR A 80 -0.22 -3.32 -2.39
C TYR A 80 0.46 -3.15 -3.75
N ILE A 81 0.87 -4.24 -4.39
CA ILE A 81 1.47 -4.21 -5.73
C ILE A 81 0.50 -3.60 -6.72
N ASN A 82 -0.74 -4.09 -6.75
CA ASN A 82 -1.77 -3.62 -7.67
C ASN A 82 -2.04 -2.12 -7.50
N GLN A 83 -2.24 -1.67 -6.26
CA GLN A 83 -2.47 -0.25 -5.97
C GLN A 83 -1.27 0.61 -6.35
N THR A 84 -0.05 0.16 -6.04
CA THR A 84 1.17 0.91 -6.35
C THR A 84 1.38 1.05 -7.85
N VAL A 85 1.14 0.00 -8.63
CA VAL A 85 1.28 0.03 -10.09
C VAL A 85 0.27 0.98 -10.72
N ILE A 86 -1.01 0.87 -10.34
CA ILE A 86 -2.08 1.73 -10.89
C ILE A 86 -1.84 3.19 -10.52
N GLU A 87 -1.65 3.49 -9.24
CA GLU A 87 -1.49 4.88 -8.79
C GLU A 87 -0.20 5.53 -9.31
N SER A 88 0.87 4.75 -9.49
CA SER A 88 2.13 5.27 -10.05
C SER A 88 2.00 5.56 -11.55
N ALA A 89 1.21 4.78 -12.28
CA ALA A 89 0.90 5.06 -13.69
C ALA A 89 0.11 6.37 -13.85
N ASP A 90 -0.83 6.63 -12.94
CA ASP A 90 -1.68 7.83 -12.97
C ASP A 90 -1.03 9.06 -12.31
N SER A 91 0.13 8.88 -11.66
CA SER A 91 0.76 9.93 -10.83
C SER A 91 1.08 11.20 -11.61
N PHE A 92 1.51 11.08 -12.87
CA PHE A 92 1.78 12.24 -13.73
C PHE A 92 0.52 13.01 -14.14
N ILE A 93 -0.59 12.29 -14.32
CA ILE A 93 -1.88 12.91 -14.66
C ILE A 93 -2.41 13.65 -13.43
N ALA A 94 -2.39 13.01 -12.27
CA ALA A 94 -2.83 13.59 -11.00
C ALA A 94 -2.01 14.84 -10.62
N CYS A 95 -0.69 14.82 -10.86
CA CYS A 95 0.20 15.92 -10.54
C CYS A 95 0.43 16.90 -11.71
N ALA A 96 -0.34 16.83 -12.79
CA ALA A 96 -0.13 17.64 -13.99
C ALA A 96 -0.15 19.16 -13.71
N SER A 97 -0.98 19.61 -12.76
CA SER A 97 -1.01 21.03 -12.33
C SER A 97 0.30 21.45 -11.66
N PHE A 98 0.84 20.60 -10.78
CA PHE A 98 2.12 20.86 -10.10
C PHE A 98 3.32 20.82 -11.05
N ILE A 99 3.33 19.86 -11.98
CA ILE A 99 4.39 19.73 -13.00
C ILE A 99 4.48 20.98 -13.88
N LYS A 100 3.34 21.62 -14.18
CA LYS A 100 3.27 22.85 -14.98
C LYS A 100 3.71 24.09 -14.20
N GLN A 101 3.55 24.10 -12.88
CA GLN A 101 3.84 25.25 -12.03
C GLN A 101 5.26 25.25 -11.46
N ILE A 102 5.84 24.06 -11.23
CA ILE A 102 7.11 23.92 -10.51
C ILE A 102 8.08 23.06 -11.33
N ARG A 103 9.31 23.55 -11.52
CA ARG A 103 10.36 22.84 -12.26
C ARG A 103 11.10 21.87 -11.32
N ILE A 104 10.58 20.66 -11.18
CA ILE A 104 11.17 19.54 -10.41
C ILE A 104 11.32 18.31 -11.33
N GLU A 105 12.24 17.41 -10.98
CA GLU A 105 12.45 16.12 -11.64
C GLU A 105 11.15 15.31 -11.60
N ARG A 106 10.76 14.76 -12.75
CA ARG A 106 9.44 14.13 -12.88
C ARG A 106 9.34 12.87 -12.03
N SER A 107 10.43 12.14 -11.88
CA SER A 107 10.52 10.92 -11.07
C SER A 107 10.08 11.11 -9.61
N VAL A 108 10.14 12.34 -9.06
CA VAL A 108 9.72 12.67 -7.69
C VAL A 108 8.25 12.34 -7.43
N PHE A 109 7.37 12.56 -8.42
CA PHE A 109 5.93 12.30 -8.26
C PHE A 109 5.62 10.79 -8.22
N ILE A 110 6.44 9.97 -8.89
CA ILE A 110 6.37 8.50 -8.79
C ILE A 110 6.83 8.05 -7.39
N TYR A 111 7.93 8.61 -6.87
CA TYR A 111 8.39 8.24 -5.52
C TYR A 111 7.38 8.64 -4.43
N GLN A 112 6.72 9.77 -4.62
CA GLN A 112 5.64 10.22 -3.75
C GLN A 112 4.46 9.23 -3.74
N SER A 113 4.01 8.74 -4.92
CA SER A 113 2.91 7.76 -4.97
C SER A 113 3.31 6.43 -4.34
N ILE A 114 4.54 5.97 -4.57
CA ILE A 114 5.07 4.75 -3.97
C ILE A 114 5.09 4.86 -2.45
N ILE A 115 5.69 5.91 -1.88
CA ILE A 115 5.80 6.00 -0.42
C ILE A 115 4.43 6.16 0.25
N ARG A 116 3.52 6.90 -0.38
CA ARG A 116 2.14 7.00 0.09
C ARG A 116 1.50 5.62 0.19
N ASN A 117 1.68 4.76 -0.83
CA ASN A 117 1.18 3.39 -0.82
C ASN A 117 1.89 2.51 0.21
N VAL A 118 3.18 2.72 0.47
CA VAL A 118 3.89 2.06 1.57
C VAL A 118 3.25 2.41 2.91
N TYR A 119 2.92 3.68 3.16
CA TYR A 119 2.22 4.07 4.39
C TYR A 119 0.85 3.38 4.50
N PHE A 120 0.08 3.28 3.41
CA PHE A 120 -1.19 2.55 3.41
C PHE A 120 -1.00 1.06 3.68
N PHE A 121 -0.01 0.43 3.07
CA PHE A 121 0.33 -0.97 3.31
C PHE A 121 0.72 -1.21 4.77
N LEU A 122 1.56 -0.36 5.36
CA LEU A 122 1.95 -0.46 6.77
C LEU A 122 0.74 -0.35 7.72
N HIS A 123 -0.25 0.49 7.40
CA HIS A 123 -1.50 0.54 8.17
C HIS A 123 -2.32 -0.75 8.02
N ASN A 124 -2.40 -1.30 6.80
CA ASN A 124 -3.10 -2.56 6.56
C ASN A 124 -2.35 -3.77 7.14
N ALA A 125 -1.03 -3.70 7.31
CA ALA A 125 -0.24 -4.74 7.97
C ALA A 125 -0.62 -4.93 9.45
N LEU A 126 -1.25 -3.95 10.10
CA LEU A 126 -1.82 -4.14 11.45
C LEU A 126 -2.89 -5.24 11.48
N ILE A 127 -3.62 -5.46 10.38
CA ILE A 127 -4.57 -6.57 10.26
C ILE A 127 -3.84 -7.91 10.39
N LEU A 128 -2.65 -8.05 9.79
CA LEU A 128 -1.84 -9.27 9.92
C LEU A 128 -1.47 -9.55 11.37
N VAL A 129 -1.11 -8.51 12.13
CA VAL A 129 -0.81 -8.65 13.56
C VAL A 129 -2.04 -9.15 14.33
N VAL A 130 -3.23 -8.60 14.04
CA VAL A 130 -4.48 -9.06 14.66
C VAL A 130 -4.80 -10.50 14.27
N CYS A 131 -4.66 -10.87 13.00
CA CYS A 131 -4.86 -12.24 12.52
C CYS A 131 -3.85 -13.22 13.13
N LEU A 132 -2.59 -12.81 13.32
CA LEU A 132 -1.55 -13.60 13.98
C LEU A 132 -1.84 -13.83 15.46
N ILE A 133 -2.36 -12.82 16.16
CA ILE A 133 -2.77 -12.97 17.58
C ILE A 133 -3.97 -13.92 17.70
N PHE A 134 -4.91 -13.86 16.75
CA PHE A 134 -6.10 -14.73 16.76
C PHE A 134 -5.78 -16.17 16.34
N SER A 135 -4.81 -16.33 15.45
CA SER A 135 -4.23 -17.61 15.08
C SER A 135 -3.16 -17.99 16.11
N ASP A 136 -3.61 -18.45 17.28
CA ASP A 136 -2.83 -18.92 18.45
C ASP A 136 -1.93 -20.15 18.15
N SER A 137 -1.19 -20.10 17.05
CA SER A 137 -0.45 -21.21 16.44
C SER A 137 0.86 -20.64 15.94
N THR A 138 1.91 -20.97 16.68
CA THR A 138 3.31 -20.89 16.28
C THR A 138 3.45 -21.00 14.76
N CYS A 139 4.16 -20.04 14.17
CA CYS A 139 4.62 -20.09 12.78
C CYS A 139 5.33 -21.42 12.53
N THR A 140 4.57 -22.44 12.12
CA THR A 140 5.10 -23.68 11.61
C THR A 140 5.29 -23.44 10.13
N PHE A 141 6.40 -22.76 9.81
CA PHE A 141 6.97 -22.77 8.48
C PHE A 141 7.21 -24.23 8.12
N TYR A 142 6.38 -24.77 7.23
CA TYR A 142 6.62 -26.04 6.55
C TYR A 142 7.19 -25.75 5.16
#